data_AF-A0A9Q0WZS3-F1
#
_entry.id   AF-A0A9Q0WZS3-F1
#
_cell.length_a   1.000
_cell.length_b   1.000
_cell.length_c   1.000
_cell.angle_alpha   90.00
_cell.angle_beta   90.00
_cell.angle_gamma   90.00
#
_symmetry.space_group_name_H-M   'P 1'
#
loop_
_entity.id
_entity.type
_entity.pdbx_description
1 polymer ?
#
loop_
_entity_poly.entity_id
_entity_poly.type
_entity_poly.pdbx_seq_one_letter_code
_entity_poly.pdbx_strand_id
1 'polypeptide(L)'
;MKTILSSETMDIPDGLIKDEEGKRKLKIDAWFATRKTSAAIRTALSHVENLITGVTKGNFLGEKKVRKVDMLDGVSITRSEKVKDELVLVGNDIELVSRSAALINQKCHVKNKDIRKFLDGIYVSEKGTVVEEE
;
A
#
# COMPACT_ATOMS: atom_id res chain seq x y z
N MET A 1 1.69 37.01 13.78
CA MET A 1 1.53 37.35 12.34
C MET A 1 0.50 36.42 11.74
N LYS A 2 -0.53 36.94 11.06
CA LYS A 2 -1.54 36.13 10.36
C LYS A 2 -1.23 36.17 8.86
N THR A 3 -1.18 35.01 8.21
CA THR A 3 -0.99 34.91 6.76
C THR A 3 -2.34 35.10 6.09
N ILE A 4 -2.42 35.98 5.08
CA ILE A 4 -3.69 36.35 4.42
C ILE A 4 -4.33 35.13 3.75
N LEU A 5 -3.52 34.31 3.08
CA LEU A 5 -3.94 33.05 2.46
C LEU A 5 -2.84 32.00 2.67
N SER A 6 -3.22 30.85 3.20
CA SER A 6 -2.37 29.66 3.26
C SER A 6 -2.99 28.59 2.37
N SER A 7 -2.37 28.32 1.23
CA SER A 7 -2.83 27.33 0.25
C SER A 7 -1.83 26.18 0.12
N GLU A 8 -2.29 24.94 0.22
CA GLU A 8 -1.52 23.73 -0.06
C GLU A 8 -2.25 22.87 -1.10
N THR A 9 -1.49 22.35 -2.08
CA THR A 9 -2.02 21.51 -3.17
C THR A 9 -1.43 20.10 -3.09
N MET A 10 -2.24 19.09 -3.38
CA MET A 10 -1.85 17.69 -3.44
C MET A 10 -2.36 17.04 -4.73
N ASP A 11 -1.53 16.23 -5.38
CA ASP A 11 -1.92 15.49 -6.59
C ASP A 11 -2.70 14.21 -6.21
N ILE A 12 -3.81 13.96 -6.91
CA ILE A 12 -4.68 12.78 -6.69
C ILE A 12 -4.33 11.69 -7.74
N PRO A 13 -4.18 10.41 -7.33
CA PRO A 13 -3.95 9.29 -8.25
C PRO A 13 -5.12 9.01 -9.20
N ASP A 14 -4.80 8.42 -10.34
CA ASP A 14 -5.75 8.01 -11.38
C ASP A 14 -6.86 7.09 -10.84
N GLY A 15 -8.12 7.49 -11.04
CA GLY A 15 -9.31 6.70 -10.67
C GLY A 15 -10.21 7.31 -9.59
N LEU A 16 -9.78 8.39 -8.92
CA LEU A 16 -10.60 9.14 -7.95
C LEU A 16 -11.01 10.53 -8.46
N ILE A 17 -11.99 11.12 -7.76
CA ILE A 17 -12.81 12.30 -8.13
C ILE A 17 -12.01 13.38 -8.90
N LYS A 18 -12.58 13.84 -10.01
CA LYS A 18 -12.07 14.97 -10.81
C LYS A 18 -12.71 16.27 -10.31
N ASP A 19 -11.93 17.35 -10.22
CA ASP A 19 -12.49 18.69 -10.12
C ASP A 19 -13.15 19.12 -11.45
N GLU A 20 -14.00 20.14 -11.39
CA GLU A 20 -14.74 20.71 -12.54
C GLU A 20 -13.84 21.16 -13.71
N GLU A 21 -12.54 21.40 -13.46
CA GLU A 21 -11.53 21.74 -14.49
C GLU A 21 -10.76 20.53 -15.05
N GLY A 22 -11.08 19.30 -14.64
CA GLY A 22 -10.37 18.09 -15.07
C GLY A 22 -8.94 17.95 -14.53
N LYS A 23 -8.50 18.87 -13.66
CA LYS A 23 -7.21 18.79 -12.95
C LYS A 23 -7.37 17.89 -11.71
N ARG A 24 -6.43 16.95 -11.55
CA ARG A 24 -6.40 15.98 -10.43
C ARG A 24 -5.65 16.54 -9.22
N LYS A 25 -6.05 17.71 -8.72
CA LYS A 25 -5.33 18.40 -7.63
C LYS A 25 -6.26 18.84 -6.53
N LEU A 26 -6.12 18.25 -5.35
CA LEU A 26 -6.85 18.68 -4.15
C LEU A 26 -6.16 19.93 -3.58
N LYS A 27 -6.86 21.06 -3.54
CA LYS A 27 -6.36 22.32 -2.98
C LYS A 27 -7.09 22.65 -1.68
N ILE A 28 -6.34 22.89 -0.61
CA ILE A 28 -6.88 23.34 0.67
C ILE A 28 -6.43 24.78 0.89
N ASP A 29 -7.39 25.70 0.97
CA ASP A 29 -7.16 27.13 1.19
C ASP A 29 -7.68 27.54 2.57
N ALA A 30 -6.87 28.26 3.35
CA ALA A 30 -7.30 28.89 4.59
C ALA A 30 -6.95 30.39 4.59
N TRP A 31 -7.98 31.20 4.85
CA TRP A 31 -7.86 32.65 4.96
C TRP A 31 -7.47 33.09 6.37
N PHE A 32 -6.61 34.09 6.47
CA PHE A 32 -6.15 34.68 7.75
C PHE A 32 -5.56 33.66 8.74
N ALA A 33 -4.81 32.67 8.22
CA ALA A 33 -4.23 31.59 9.00
C ALA A 33 -3.19 32.08 10.01
N THR A 34 -3.24 31.52 11.22
CA THR A 34 -2.17 31.61 12.24
C THR A 34 -1.20 30.43 12.08
N ARG A 35 -0.05 30.47 12.76
CA ARG A 35 0.94 29.37 12.72
C ARG A 35 0.34 27.99 13.04
N LYS A 36 -0.63 27.95 13.97
CA LYS A 36 -1.33 26.72 14.35
C LYS A 36 -2.26 26.22 13.24
N THR A 37 -2.97 27.13 12.58
CA THR A 37 -3.90 26.77 11.49
C THR A 37 -3.15 26.28 10.25
N SER A 38 -2.01 26.89 9.90
CA SER A 38 -1.15 26.40 8.81
C SER A 38 -0.62 24.98 9.08
N ALA A 39 -0.20 24.68 10.31
CA ALA A 39 0.22 23.33 10.69
C ALA A 39 -0.92 22.30 10.64
N ALA A 40 -2.15 22.72 10.99
CA ALA A 40 -3.34 21.87 10.89
C ALA A 40 -3.69 21.52 9.44
N ILE A 41 -3.56 22.47 8.51
CA ILE A 41 -3.78 22.23 7.06
C ILE A 41 -2.82 21.16 6.55
N ARG A 42 -1.53 21.27 6.88
CA ARG A 42 -0.51 20.28 6.49
C ARG A 42 -0.80 18.89 7.07
N THR A 43 -1.31 18.84 8.29
CA THR A 43 -1.69 17.60 8.97
C THR A 43 -2.93 16.97 8.30
N ALA A 44 -3.94 17.78 7.99
CA ALA A 44 -5.15 17.34 7.28
C ALA A 44 -4.81 16.81 5.88
N LEU A 45 -3.94 17.50 5.14
CA LEU A 45 -3.46 17.04 3.83
C LEU A 45 -2.79 15.66 3.93
N SER A 46 -1.95 15.47 4.95
CA SER A 46 -1.27 14.19 5.21
C SER A 46 -2.24 13.06 5.56
N HIS A 47 -3.35 13.36 6.25
CA HIS A 47 -4.40 12.38 6.52
C HIS A 47 -5.18 11.99 5.26
N VAL A 48 -5.48 12.96 4.40
CA VAL A 48 -6.17 12.72 3.12
C VAL A 48 -5.29 11.89 2.18
N GLU A 49 -3.98 12.16 2.12
CA GLU A 49 -3.01 11.33 1.40
C GLU A 49 -2.99 9.88 1.89
N ASN A 50 -3.04 9.68 3.21
CA ASN A 50 -3.10 8.34 3.81
C ASN A 50 -4.39 7.59 3.50
N LEU A 51 -5.52 8.30 3.49
CA LEU A 51 -6.81 7.70 3.13
C LEU A 51 -6.81 7.29 1.66
N ILE A 52 -6.33 8.15 0.77
CA ILE A 52 -6.27 7.87 -0.67
C ILE A 52 -5.31 6.70 -0.96
N THR A 53 -4.13 6.69 -0.36
CA THR A 53 -3.18 5.57 -0.50
C THR A 53 -3.73 4.27 0.10
N GLY A 54 -4.38 4.33 1.26
CA GLY A 54 -4.99 3.17 1.91
C GLY A 54 -6.12 2.54 1.09
N VAL A 55 -6.96 3.36 0.44
CA VAL A 55 -8.07 2.89 -0.42
C VAL A 55 -7.57 2.37 -1.77
N THR A 56 -6.52 2.96 -2.34
CA THR A 56 -6.03 2.59 -3.68
C THR A 56 -5.03 1.43 -3.69
N LYS A 57 -4.20 1.29 -2.64
CA LYS A 57 -3.08 0.34 -2.65
C LYS A 57 -3.13 -0.69 -1.52
N GLY A 58 -4.00 -0.51 -0.52
CA GLY A 58 -4.07 -1.36 0.67
C GLY A 58 -2.85 -1.16 1.58
N ASN A 59 -3.06 -0.73 2.82
CA ASN A 59 -1.96 -0.54 3.78
C ASN A 59 -1.74 -1.82 4.60
N PHE A 60 -0.51 -2.30 4.65
CA PHE A 60 -0.09 -3.28 5.65
C PHE A 60 -0.01 -2.57 7.02
N LEU A 61 -0.94 -2.89 7.93
CA LEU A 61 -1.01 -2.33 9.30
C LEU A 61 -0.98 -0.79 9.39
N GLY A 62 -1.47 -0.09 8.36
CA GLY A 62 -1.48 1.38 8.32
C GLY A 62 -0.11 2.03 8.02
N GLU A 63 0.91 1.27 7.63
CA GLU A 63 2.19 1.82 7.19
C GLU A 63 2.06 2.55 5.85
N LYS A 64 2.57 3.79 5.74
CA LYS A 64 2.67 4.51 4.46
C LYS A 64 3.74 3.93 3.51
N LYS A 65 4.58 3.03 4.01
CA LYS A 65 5.77 2.55 3.30
C LYS A 65 5.42 1.34 2.43
N VAL A 66 5.60 1.46 1.12
CA VAL A 66 5.46 0.34 0.19
C VAL A 66 6.62 -0.65 0.39
N ARG A 67 6.30 -1.89 0.75
CA ARG A 67 7.26 -2.99 0.88
C ARG A 67 7.43 -3.66 -0.48
N LYS A 68 8.50 -3.30 -1.22
CA LYS A 68 8.86 -3.93 -2.51
C LYS A 68 9.65 -5.22 -2.28
N VAL A 69 9.37 -6.29 -3.02
CA VAL A 69 10.15 -7.53 -3.00
C VAL A 69 10.62 -7.80 -4.42
N ASP A 70 11.93 -7.98 -4.58
CA ASP A 70 12.52 -8.36 -5.87
C ASP A 70 12.49 -9.89 -5.97
N MET A 71 11.86 -10.39 -7.03
CA MET A 71 11.69 -11.82 -7.24
C MET A 71 12.92 -12.42 -7.92
N LEU A 72 13.14 -13.71 -7.69
CA LEU A 72 14.20 -14.47 -8.37
C LEU A 72 13.76 -14.84 -9.78
N ASP A 73 14.74 -15.00 -10.68
CA ASP A 73 14.48 -15.32 -12.08
C ASP A 73 13.77 -16.67 -12.23
N GLY A 74 12.75 -16.72 -13.08
CA GLY A 74 11.96 -17.93 -13.34
C GLY A 74 10.75 -18.14 -12.42
N VAL A 75 10.47 -17.19 -11.51
CA VAL A 75 9.26 -17.18 -10.67
C VAL A 75 8.30 -16.09 -11.13
N SER A 76 7.08 -16.49 -11.48
CA SER A 76 5.97 -15.61 -11.85
C SER A 76 4.96 -15.51 -10.70
N ILE A 77 4.36 -14.34 -10.53
CA ILE A 77 3.32 -14.07 -9.53
C ILE A 77 2.02 -13.78 -10.26
N THR A 78 0.98 -14.52 -9.90
CA THR A 78 -0.38 -14.28 -10.39
C THR A 78 -1.31 -14.06 -9.20
N ARG A 79 -2.24 -13.11 -9.31
CA ARG A 79 -3.31 -12.95 -8.33
C ARG A 79 -4.44 -13.92 -8.68
N SER A 80 -4.92 -14.71 -7.73
CA SER A 80 -6.04 -15.61 -7.97
C SER A 80 -7.33 -14.81 -8.22
N GLU A 81 -8.12 -15.22 -9.21
CA GLU A 81 -9.44 -14.64 -9.47
C GLU A 81 -10.52 -15.27 -8.60
N LYS A 82 -10.30 -16.52 -8.16
CA LYS A 82 -11.29 -17.33 -7.43
C LYS A 82 -11.39 -16.90 -5.96
N VAL A 83 -10.28 -16.51 -5.35
CA VAL A 83 -10.20 -16.17 -3.93
C VAL A 83 -9.58 -14.80 -3.76
N LYS A 84 -10.26 -13.95 -3.01
CA LYS A 84 -9.76 -12.62 -2.64
C LYS A 84 -8.60 -12.79 -1.64
N ASP A 85 -7.54 -12.00 -1.85
CA ASP A 85 -6.34 -11.92 -0.99
C ASP A 85 -5.37 -13.11 -1.10
N GLU A 86 -5.42 -13.87 -2.21
CA GLU A 86 -4.48 -14.95 -2.53
C GLU A 86 -3.49 -14.57 -3.64
N LEU A 87 -2.23 -14.97 -3.47
CA LEU A 87 -1.14 -14.82 -4.44
C LEU A 87 -0.57 -16.19 -4.78
N VAL A 88 -0.58 -16.54 -6.06
CA VAL A 88 -0.04 -17.81 -6.56
C VAL A 88 1.33 -17.56 -7.16
N LEU A 89 2.33 -18.28 -6.64
CA LEU A 89 3.71 -18.26 -7.13
C LEU A 89 3.91 -19.47 -8.03
N VAL A 90 4.20 -19.24 -9.32
CA VAL A 90 4.43 -20.29 -10.30
C VAL A 90 5.86 -20.19 -10.80
N GLY A 91 6.59 -21.30 -10.75
CA GLY A 91 7.94 -21.40 -11.30
C GLY A 91 8.30 -22.86 -11.56
N ASN A 92 9.30 -23.06 -12.42
CA ASN A 92 9.78 -24.40 -12.77
C ASN A 92 10.72 -24.99 -11.70
N ASP A 93 11.35 -24.13 -10.89
CA ASP A 93 12.29 -24.53 -9.84
C ASP A 93 11.69 -24.29 -8.44
N ILE A 94 11.52 -25.38 -7.69
CA ILE A 94 10.94 -25.37 -6.34
C ILE A 94 11.77 -24.55 -5.34
N GLU A 95 13.10 -24.53 -5.47
CA GLU A 95 13.96 -23.81 -4.53
C GLU A 95 13.82 -22.30 -4.72
N LEU A 96 13.80 -21.85 -5.98
CA LEU A 96 13.61 -20.44 -6.32
C LEU A 96 12.22 -19.94 -5.95
N VAL A 97 11.18 -20.75 -6.19
CA VAL A 97 9.80 -20.44 -5.78
C VAL A 97 9.70 -20.34 -4.26
N SER A 98 10.25 -21.34 -3.54
CA SER A 98 10.21 -21.38 -2.07
C SER A 98 10.98 -20.23 -1.43
N ARG A 99 12.16 -19.91 -1.97
CA ARG A 99 12.97 -18.79 -1.50
C ARG A 99 12.29 -17.45 -1.75
N SER A 100 11.63 -17.29 -2.89
CA SER A 100 10.86 -16.09 -3.20
C SER A 100 9.64 -15.93 -2.28
N ALA A 101 8.92 -17.01 -1.99
CA ALA A 101 7.84 -17.02 -0.99
C ALA A 101 8.35 -16.61 0.41
N ALA A 102 9.53 -17.12 0.80
CA ALA A 102 10.14 -16.78 2.08
C ALA A 102 10.54 -15.29 2.16
N LEU A 103 11.05 -14.71 1.09
CA LEU A 103 11.39 -13.28 1.02
C LEU A 103 10.15 -12.39 1.22
N ILE A 104 9.01 -12.76 0.62
CA ILE A 104 7.75 -12.05 0.79
C ILE A 104 7.31 -12.08 2.27
N ASN A 105 7.33 -13.26 2.89
CA ASN A 105 6.95 -13.41 4.30
C ASN A 105 7.86 -12.59 5.23
N GLN A 106 9.18 -12.72 5.08
CA GLN A 106 10.15 -11.97 5.90
C GLN A 106 9.98 -10.46 5.77
N LYS A 107 9.72 -9.96 4.55
CA LYS A 107 9.46 -8.54 4.34
C LYS A 107 8.15 -8.10 4.94
N CYS A 108 7.13 -8.94 4.99
CA CYS A 108 5.81 -8.63 5.56
C CYS A 108 5.71 -8.93 7.06
N HIS A 109 6.79 -9.35 7.73
CA HIS A 109 6.72 -9.60 9.17
C HIS A 109 6.51 -8.30 9.97
N VAL A 110 5.64 -8.35 10.99
CA VAL A 110 5.37 -7.24 11.90
C VAL A 110 6.52 -7.12 12.90
N LYS A 111 7.14 -5.93 12.98
CA LYS A 111 8.22 -5.65 13.94
C LYS A 111 7.71 -4.78 15.09
N ASN A 112 8.33 -4.89 16.26
CA ASN A 112 8.06 -4.07 17.46
C ASN A 112 6.61 -4.13 17.98
N LYS A 113 5.89 -5.22 17.71
CA LYS A 113 4.56 -5.52 18.27
C LYS A 113 4.50 -6.98 18.70
N ASP A 114 3.51 -7.31 19.53
CA ASP A 114 3.25 -8.68 19.95
C ASP A 114 2.65 -9.50 18.79
N ILE A 115 3.47 -10.40 18.24
CA ILE A 115 3.12 -11.27 17.11
C ILE A 115 1.94 -12.21 17.38
N ARG A 116 1.52 -12.38 18.64
CA ARG A 116 0.36 -13.23 18.99
C ARG A 116 -0.97 -12.50 18.86
N LYS A 117 -0.94 -11.16 18.87
CA LYS A 117 -2.12 -10.31 18.72
C LYS A 117 -2.25 -9.74 17.31
N PHE A 118 -1.11 -9.46 16.68
CA PHE A 118 -1.04 -8.94 15.32
C PHE A 118 -0.63 -10.07 14.37
N LEU A 119 -1.64 -10.77 13.83
CA LEU A 119 -1.49 -11.88 12.88
C LEU A 119 -1.43 -11.39 11.41
N ASP A 120 -1.19 -10.09 11.19
CA ASP A 120 -1.05 -9.53 9.85
C ASP A 120 0.25 -10.03 9.22
N GLY A 121 0.14 -10.64 8.05
CA GLY A 121 1.27 -11.18 7.31
C GLY A 121 0.80 -11.87 6.03
N ILE A 122 1.76 -12.18 5.16
CA ILE A 122 1.53 -13.06 4.01
C ILE A 122 2.12 -14.42 4.38
N TYR A 123 1.26 -15.44 4.37
CA TYR A 123 1.60 -16.80 4.76
C TYR A 123 1.42 -17.76 3.59
N VAL A 124 2.15 -18.88 3.63
CA VAL A 124 1.98 -19.96 2.67
C VAL A 124 0.78 -20.78 3.11
N SER A 125 -0.30 -20.78 2.32
CA SER A 125 -1.49 -21.59 2.58
C SER A 125 -1.27 -23.04 2.15
N GLU A 126 -0.82 -23.23 0.91
CA GLU A 126 -0.67 -24.53 0.28
C GLU A 126 0.62 -24.58 -0.54
N LYS A 127 1.18 -25.79 -0.65
CA LYS A 127 2.29 -26.11 -1.56
C LYS A 127 1.85 -27.29 -2.42
N GLY A 128 1.98 -27.16 -3.72
CA GLY A 128 1.54 -28.19 -4.67
C GLY A 128 2.22 -28.03 -6.02
N THR A 129 2.07 -29.04 -6.87
CA THR A 129 2.43 -29.00 -8.28
C THR A 129 1.28 -28.40 -9.09
N VAL A 130 1.61 -27.68 -10.16
CA VAL A 130 0.60 -27.03 -11.02
C VAL A 130 -0.14 -28.05 -11.90
N VAL A 131 0.46 -29.23 -12.11
CA VAL A 131 -0.14 -30.35 -12.84
C VAL A 131 -0.54 -31.39 -11.80
N GLU A 132 -1.82 -31.77 -11.81
CA GLU A 132 -2.31 -32.94 -11.10
C GLU A 132 -1.86 -34.17 -11.89
N GLU A 133 -1.06 -35.03 -11.27
CA GLU A 133 -0.77 -36.36 -11.83
C GLU A 133 -2.03 -37.22 -11.66
N GLU A 134 -2.72 -37.51 -12.76
CA GLU A 134 -3.71 -38.61 -12.85
C GLU A 134 -3.05 -39.99 -12.75
#